data_AF-A0A7V4UWN7-F1
#
_entry.id   AF-A0A7V4UWN7-F1
#
_cell.length_a   1.000
_cell.length_b   1.000
_cell.length_c   1.000
_cell.angle_alpha   90.00
_cell.angle_beta   90.00
_cell.angle_gamma   90.00
#
_symmetry.space_group_name_H-M   'P 1'
#
loop_
_entity.id
_entity.type
_entity.pdbx_description
1 polymer ?
#
loop_
_entity_poly.entity_id
_entity_poly.type
_entity_poly.pdbx_seq_one_letter_code
_entity_poly.pdbx_strand_id
1 'polypeptide(L)'
;MNPLGVNPVRFRRLKRTVAIGDAAIFGWLGFLGGYMSLKDGDSFGWIAIGVGIAVLTLPFTAFFRAHLDILASRRGFPALAILPNLLVILMFGSTASTFLKDPFLAYNDSDSLAAIVFGGAAMVAVAALIANVVAYFMDLRSGSSQVA
;
A
#
# COMPACT_ATOMS: atom_id res chain seq x y z
N MET A 1 -4.11 35.40 2.68
CA MET A 1 -3.72 34.98 4.04
C MET A 1 -4.33 33.63 4.31
N ASN A 2 -3.52 32.62 4.62
CA ASN A 2 -4.00 31.26 4.86
C ASN A 2 -4.42 31.17 6.34
N PRO A 3 -5.72 31.10 6.68
CA PRO A 3 -6.20 31.29 8.06
C PRO A 3 -5.84 30.15 9.03
N LEU A 4 -5.07 29.15 8.58
CA LEU A 4 -4.77 27.95 9.37
C LEU A 4 -3.29 27.77 9.70
N GLY A 5 -2.37 28.57 9.15
CA GLY A 5 -0.93 28.47 9.47
C GLY A 5 -0.30 27.08 9.25
N VAL A 6 -1.01 26.13 8.62
CA VAL A 6 -0.51 24.78 8.36
C VAL A 6 0.35 24.87 7.11
N ASN A 7 1.66 24.72 7.30
CA ASN A 7 2.63 24.73 6.21
C ASN A 7 2.37 23.48 5.33
N PRO A 8 1.82 23.62 4.10
CA PRO A 8 1.36 22.50 3.27
C PRO A 8 2.51 21.59 2.79
N VAL A 9 3.76 21.96 3.10
CA VAL A 9 4.98 21.29 2.66
C VAL A 9 5.46 20.21 3.63
N ARG A 10 4.87 20.11 4.84
CA ARG A 10 5.50 19.36 5.95
C ARG A 10 5.77 17.88 5.68
N PHE A 11 4.95 17.20 4.87
CA PHE A 11 5.06 15.74 4.63
C PHE A 11 5.07 15.36 3.14
N ARG A 12 5.78 16.13 2.31
CA ARG A 12 5.80 15.92 0.85
C ARG A 12 6.33 14.54 0.46
N ARG A 13 7.39 14.04 1.13
CA ARG A 13 8.00 12.75 0.77
C ARG A 13 7.11 11.61 1.24
N LEU A 14 6.62 11.70 2.49
CA LEU A 14 5.70 10.71 3.05
C LEU A 14 4.42 10.58 2.21
N LYS A 15 3.84 11.68 1.74
CA LYS A 15 2.68 11.66 0.82
C LYS A 15 2.96 10.82 -0.42
N ARG A 16 4.13 11.01 -1.03
CA ARG A 16 4.51 10.29 -2.25
C ARG A 16 4.73 8.80 -1.99
N THR A 17 5.41 8.45 -0.90
CA THR A 17 5.66 7.04 -0.57
C THR A 17 4.38 6.30 -0.23
N VAL A 18 3.43 6.94 0.48
CA VAL A 18 2.10 6.37 0.77
C VAL A 18 1.35 6.08 -0.52
N ALA A 19 1.26 7.08 -1.42
CA ALA A 19 0.56 6.93 -2.70
C ALA A 19 1.10 5.75 -3.52
N ILE A 20 2.42 5.62 -3.60
CA ILE A 20 3.09 4.54 -4.36
C ILE A 20 2.94 3.19 -3.66
N GLY A 21 3.09 3.16 -2.34
CA GLY A 21 2.97 1.95 -1.52
C GLY A 21 1.56 1.36 -1.60
N ASP A 22 0.53 2.17 -1.37
CA ASP A 22 -0.86 1.73 -1.45
C ASP A 22 -1.18 1.21 -2.86
N ALA A 23 -0.77 1.94 -3.90
CA ALA A 23 -0.96 1.52 -5.28
C ALA A 23 -0.25 0.19 -5.58
N ALA A 24 0.98 -0.01 -5.07
CA ALA A 24 1.70 -1.26 -5.26
C ALA A 24 1.01 -2.45 -4.58
N ILE A 25 0.53 -2.28 -3.34
CA ILE A 25 -0.17 -3.34 -2.60
C ILE A 25 -1.48 -3.72 -3.30
N PHE A 26 -2.33 -2.75 -3.59
CA PHE A 26 -3.63 -3.00 -4.21
C PHE A 26 -3.48 -3.43 -5.67
N GLY A 27 -2.49 -2.91 -6.39
CA GLY A 27 -2.12 -3.39 -7.72
C GLY A 27 -1.72 -4.86 -7.68
N TRP A 28 -0.81 -5.23 -6.77
CA TRP A 28 -0.40 -6.63 -6.57
C TRP A 28 -1.58 -7.56 -6.31
N LEU A 29 -2.46 -7.19 -5.39
CA LEU A 29 -3.66 -7.97 -5.05
C LEU A 29 -4.64 -8.05 -6.21
N GLY A 30 -4.89 -6.96 -6.94
CA GLY A 30 -5.80 -6.95 -8.08
C GLY A 30 -5.29 -7.82 -9.23
N PHE A 31 -4.00 -7.73 -9.55
CA PHE A 31 -3.39 -8.53 -10.61
C PHE A 31 -3.33 -10.01 -10.28
N LEU A 32 -2.73 -10.38 -9.14
CA LEU A 32 -2.54 -11.79 -8.81
C LEU A 32 -3.80 -12.45 -8.27
N GLY A 33 -4.62 -11.73 -7.50
CA GLY A 33 -5.92 -12.22 -7.08
C GLY A 33 -6.86 -12.40 -8.28
N GLY A 34 -6.83 -11.46 -9.24
CA GLY A 34 -7.58 -11.61 -10.48
C GLY A 34 -7.07 -12.74 -11.36
N TYR A 35 -5.75 -12.92 -11.49
CA TYR A 35 -5.17 -14.07 -12.18
C TYR A 35 -5.56 -15.40 -11.54
N MET A 36 -5.55 -15.49 -10.21
CA MET A 36 -6.00 -16.68 -9.46
C MET A 36 -7.46 -17.01 -9.80
N SER A 37 -8.35 -16.03 -9.72
CA SER A 37 -9.76 -16.19 -10.08
C SER A 37 -9.94 -16.64 -11.54
N LEU A 38 -9.19 -16.08 -12.49
CA LEU A 38 -9.20 -16.53 -13.89
C LEU A 38 -8.70 -17.96 -14.06
N LYS A 39 -7.66 -18.36 -13.32
CA LYS A 39 -7.11 -19.72 -13.36
C LYS A 39 -8.15 -20.75 -12.89
N ASP A 40 -8.97 -20.38 -11.92
CA ASP A 40 -10.06 -21.20 -11.40
C ASP A 40 -11.33 -21.16 -12.30
N GLY A 41 -11.26 -20.47 -13.45
CA GLY A 41 -12.35 -20.37 -14.42
C GLY A 41 -13.38 -19.28 -14.09
N ASP A 42 -13.13 -18.45 -13.07
CA ASP A 42 -14.03 -17.39 -12.67
C ASP A 42 -13.76 -16.10 -13.47
N SER A 43 -14.77 -15.68 -14.23
CA SER A 43 -14.74 -14.46 -15.04
C SER A 43 -14.60 -13.16 -14.23
N PHE A 44 -14.90 -13.16 -12.92
CA PHE A 44 -14.66 -12.01 -12.05
C PHE A 44 -13.19 -11.61 -11.99
N GLY A 45 -12.26 -12.52 -12.30
CA GLY A 45 -10.84 -12.22 -12.34
C GLY A 45 -10.46 -11.09 -13.30
N TRP A 46 -11.18 -10.92 -14.41
CA TRP A 46 -10.98 -9.77 -15.33
C TRP A 46 -11.30 -8.43 -14.68
N ILE A 47 -12.36 -8.39 -13.87
CA ILE A 47 -12.75 -7.18 -13.13
C ILE A 47 -11.68 -6.86 -12.09
N ALA A 48 -11.20 -7.86 -11.35
CA ALA A 48 -10.15 -7.68 -10.35
C ALA A 48 -8.84 -7.15 -10.97
N ILE A 49 -8.43 -7.68 -12.13
CA ILE A 49 -7.26 -7.17 -12.87
C ILE A 49 -7.50 -5.73 -13.33
N GLY A 50 -8.67 -5.44 -13.89
CA GLY A 50 -9.04 -4.08 -14.33
C GLY A 50 -9.00 -3.07 -13.18
N VAL A 51 -9.50 -3.46 -12.00
CA VAL A 51 -9.40 -2.66 -10.77
C VAL A 51 -7.94 -2.49 -10.35
N GLY A 52 -7.12 -3.53 -10.39
CA GLY A 52 -5.69 -3.47 -10.08
C GLY A 52 -4.94 -2.47 -10.98
N ILE A 53 -5.20 -2.51 -12.30
CA ILE A 53 -4.67 -1.55 -13.28
C ILE A 53 -5.12 -0.13 -12.94
N ALA A 54 -6.41 0.07 -12.70
CA ALA A 54 -6.96 1.38 -12.36
C ALA A 54 -6.27 1.93 -11.10
N VAL A 55 -6.10 1.11 -10.06
CA VAL A 55 -5.44 1.52 -8.81
C VAL A 55 -3.98 1.91 -9.02
N LEU A 56 -3.22 1.21 -9.87
CA LEU A 56 -1.85 1.62 -10.22
C LEU A 56 -1.78 2.99 -10.88
N THR A 57 -2.84 3.39 -11.60
CA THR A 57 -2.90 4.72 -12.24
C THR A 57 -3.35 5.84 -11.31
N LEU A 58 -4.03 5.53 -10.19
CA LEU A 58 -4.59 6.52 -9.26
C LEU A 58 -3.57 7.56 -8.77
N PRO A 59 -2.32 7.21 -8.37
CA PRO A 59 -1.31 8.17 -7.93
C PRO A 59 -0.98 9.28 -8.95
N PHE A 60 -1.26 9.03 -10.23
CA PHE A 60 -0.99 9.96 -11.32
C PHE A 60 -2.16 10.89 -11.61
N THR A 61 -3.35 10.61 -11.08
CA THR A 61 -4.55 11.44 -11.30
C THR A 61 -4.55 12.69 -10.41
N ALA A 62 -5.06 13.81 -10.94
CA ALA A 62 -5.17 15.06 -10.20
C ALA A 62 -6.11 14.93 -8.99
N PHE A 63 -7.22 14.20 -9.15
CA PHE A 63 -8.21 13.98 -8.09
C PHE A 63 -7.61 13.29 -6.86
N PHE A 64 -6.90 12.19 -7.07
CA PHE A 64 -6.26 11.45 -5.97
C PHE A 64 -5.17 12.28 -5.29
N ARG A 65 -4.37 13.02 -6.07
CA ARG A 65 -3.34 13.92 -5.51
C ARG A 65 -3.94 15.01 -4.62
N ALA A 66 -5.06 15.61 -5.05
CA ALA A 66 -5.78 16.61 -4.27
C ALA A 66 -6.38 16.01 -2.98
N HIS A 67 -6.94 14.81 -3.06
CA HIS A 67 -7.44 14.10 -1.87
C HIS A 67 -6.31 13.82 -0.86
N LEU A 68 -5.15 13.35 -1.34
CA LEU A 68 -4.00 13.14 -0.49
C LEU A 68 -3.44 14.44 0.11
N ASP A 69 -3.55 15.59 -0.56
CA ASP A 69 -3.16 16.88 0.02
C ASP A 69 -4.05 17.25 1.23
N ILE A 70 -5.35 16.99 1.13
CA ILE A 70 -6.31 17.21 2.23
C ILE A 70 -6.02 16.27 3.41
N LEU A 71 -5.60 15.03 3.14
CA LEU A 71 -5.20 14.09 4.19
C LEU A 71 -3.87 14.52 4.82
N ALA A 72 -2.89 14.92 4.00
CA ALA A 72 -1.56 15.34 4.45
C ALA A 72 -1.57 16.59 5.33
N SER A 73 -2.59 17.44 5.21
CA SER A 73 -2.75 18.61 6.08
C SER A 73 -3.24 18.27 7.50
N ARG A 74 -3.68 17.03 7.76
CA ARG A 74 -4.18 16.61 9.07
C ARG A 74 -3.03 16.23 10.00
N ARG A 75 -3.14 16.58 11.29
CA ARG A 75 -2.14 16.24 12.32
C ARG A 75 -1.91 14.72 12.45
N GLY A 76 -2.94 13.91 12.20
CA GLY A 76 -2.88 12.45 12.26
C GLY A 76 -2.36 11.75 11.00
N PHE A 77 -1.92 12.49 9.98
CA PHE A 77 -1.49 11.91 8.70
C PHE A 77 -0.38 10.83 8.84
N PRO A 78 0.67 11.01 9.67
CA PRO A 78 1.69 9.96 9.82
C PRO A 78 1.13 8.65 10.38
N ALA A 79 0.21 8.73 11.34
CA ALA A 79 -0.45 7.54 11.88
C ALA A 79 -1.31 6.85 10.80
N LEU A 80 -2.04 7.63 10.01
CA LEU A 80 -2.84 7.12 8.88
C LEU A 80 -1.98 6.53 7.75
N ALA A 81 -0.72 6.93 7.60
CA ALA A 81 0.21 6.36 6.63
C ALA A 81 0.83 5.02 7.10
N ILE A 82 1.01 4.87 8.41
CA ILE A 82 1.73 3.73 9.01
C ILE A 82 0.76 2.61 9.38
N LEU A 83 -0.36 2.95 10.03
CA LEU A 83 -1.29 1.98 10.61
C LEU A 83 -1.90 1.03 9.56
N PRO A 84 -2.35 1.48 8.37
CA PRO A 84 -2.88 0.57 7.36
C PRO A 84 -1.86 -0.45 6.89
N ASN A 85 -0.60 -0.05 6.69
CA ASN A 85 0.46 -0.97 6.30
C ASN A 85 0.69 -2.05 7.36
N LEU A 86 0.70 -1.68 8.65
CA LEU A 86 0.77 -2.67 9.74
C LEU A 86 -0.41 -3.64 9.72
N LEU A 87 -1.63 -3.15 9.53
CA LEU A 87 -2.83 -3.99 9.45
C LEU A 87 -2.76 -4.94 8.25
N VAL A 88 -2.32 -4.46 7.09
CA VAL A 88 -2.11 -5.25 5.87
C VAL A 88 -1.07 -6.34 6.09
N ILE A 89 0.06 -6.01 6.73
CA ILE A 89 1.11 -6.99 7.08
C ILE A 89 0.55 -8.07 8.01
N LEU A 90 -0.17 -7.69 9.06
CA LEU A 90 -0.75 -8.64 10.01
C LEU A 90 -1.80 -9.53 9.34
N MET A 91 -2.70 -8.94 8.56
CA MET A 91 -3.77 -9.65 7.87
C MET A 91 -3.21 -10.64 6.86
N PHE A 92 -2.42 -10.17 5.88
CA PHE A 92 -1.90 -11.04 4.82
C PHE A 92 -0.74 -11.92 5.29
N GLY A 93 0.07 -11.47 6.24
CA GLY A 93 1.11 -12.29 6.86
C GLY A 93 0.50 -13.44 7.66
N SER A 94 -0.60 -13.20 8.39
CA SER A 94 -1.34 -14.25 9.08
C SER A 94 -1.92 -15.26 8.10
N THR A 95 -2.59 -14.80 7.04
CA THR A 95 -3.12 -15.69 5.99
C THR A 95 -2.02 -16.45 5.25
N ALA A 96 -0.90 -15.83 4.90
CA ALA A 96 0.23 -16.53 4.27
C ALA A 96 0.79 -17.61 5.21
N SER A 97 0.84 -17.36 6.52
CA SER A 97 1.35 -18.31 7.50
C SER A 97 0.49 -19.59 7.62
N THR A 98 -0.81 -19.54 7.27
CA THR A 98 -1.65 -20.74 7.27
C THR A 98 -1.25 -21.67 6.13
N PHE A 99 -0.94 -21.13 4.95
CA PHE A 99 -0.49 -21.92 3.80
C PHE A 99 0.92 -22.47 4.01
N LEU A 100 1.82 -21.69 4.60
CA LEU A 100 3.20 -22.13 4.86
C LEU A 100 3.32 -23.27 5.88
N LYS A 101 2.26 -23.53 6.66
CA LYS A 101 2.21 -24.66 7.58
C LYS A 101 1.77 -25.97 6.91
N ASP A 102 1.28 -25.92 5.68
CA ASP A 102 0.89 -27.11 4.94
C ASP A 102 2.14 -27.84 4.40
N PRO A 103 2.44 -29.08 4.85
CA PRO A 103 3.58 -29.84 4.35
C PRO A 103 3.45 -30.23 2.86
N PHE A 104 2.25 -30.13 2.28
CA PHE A 104 1.98 -30.44 0.88
C PHE A 104 1.84 -29.21 -0.01
N LEU A 105 2.13 -28.00 0.50
CA LEU A 105 1.99 -26.74 -0.23
C LEU A 105 2.58 -26.80 -1.64
N ALA A 106 3.78 -27.36 -1.78
CA ALA A 106 4.50 -27.47 -3.05
C ALA A 106 3.84 -28.39 -4.10
N TYR A 107 2.90 -29.24 -3.69
CA TYR A 107 2.16 -30.14 -4.57
C TYR A 107 0.75 -29.62 -4.89
N ASN A 108 0.29 -28.58 -4.19
CA ASN A 108 -0.98 -27.92 -4.48
C ASN A 108 -0.72 -26.54 -5.12
N ASP A 109 -0.87 -26.48 -6.44
CA ASP A 109 -0.67 -25.26 -7.22
C ASP A 109 -1.56 -24.10 -6.77
N SER A 110 -2.77 -24.37 -6.25
CA SER A 110 -3.69 -23.33 -5.80
C SER A 110 -3.21 -22.72 -4.48
N ASP A 111 -2.86 -23.56 -3.50
CA ASP A 111 -2.36 -23.12 -2.21
C ASP A 111 -1.00 -22.44 -2.34
N SER A 112 -0.12 -22.97 -3.21
CA SER A 112 1.16 -22.34 -3.55
C SER A 112 0.95 -20.93 -4.12
N LEU A 113 0.00 -20.76 -5.03
CA LEU A 113 -0.29 -19.46 -5.62
C LEU A 113 -0.90 -18.50 -4.58
N ALA A 114 -1.83 -18.98 -3.74
CA ALA A 114 -2.37 -18.20 -2.64
C ALA A 114 -1.28 -17.73 -1.66
N ALA A 115 -0.35 -18.61 -1.29
CA ALA A 115 0.80 -18.27 -0.46
C ALA A 115 1.67 -17.17 -1.09
N ILE A 116 1.89 -17.21 -2.41
CA ILE A 116 2.61 -16.17 -3.15
C ILE A 116 1.83 -14.85 -3.16
N VAL A 117 0.52 -14.89 -3.41
CA VAL A 117 -0.32 -13.68 -3.44
C VAL A 117 -0.29 -12.97 -2.09
N PHE A 118 -0.62 -13.69 -1.01
CA PHE A 118 -0.71 -13.11 0.32
C PHE A 118 0.67 -12.81 0.92
N GLY A 119 1.64 -13.71 0.74
CA GLY A 119 3.02 -13.49 1.19
C GLY A 119 3.66 -12.30 0.46
N GLY A 120 3.48 -12.21 -0.85
CA GLY A 120 3.93 -11.07 -1.65
C GLY A 120 3.28 -9.76 -1.21
N ALA A 121 1.96 -9.74 -0.96
CA ALA A 121 1.27 -8.55 -0.47
C ALA A 121 1.83 -8.09 0.88
N ALA A 122 2.09 -9.02 1.81
CA ALA A 122 2.71 -8.72 3.10
C ALA A 122 4.13 -8.14 2.92
N MET A 123 4.94 -8.70 2.01
CA MET A 123 6.29 -8.19 1.72
C MET A 123 6.26 -6.78 1.12
N VAL A 124 5.36 -6.51 0.16
CA VAL A 124 5.17 -5.17 -0.41
C VAL A 124 4.75 -4.18 0.68
N ALA A 125 3.86 -4.59 1.59
CA ALA A 125 3.43 -3.75 2.71
C ALA A 125 4.56 -3.47 3.72
N VAL A 126 5.45 -4.45 3.99
CA VAL A 126 6.67 -4.21 4.79
C VAL A 126 7.58 -3.18 4.11
N ALA A 127 7.82 -3.33 2.81
CA ALA A 127 8.64 -2.37 2.06
C ALA A 127 8.02 -0.96 2.04
N ALA A 128 6.70 -0.86 1.85
CA ALA A 128 5.96 0.40 1.91
C ALA A 128 6.03 1.04 3.30
N LEU A 129 5.89 0.24 4.37
CA LEU A 129 6.01 0.69 5.75
C LEU A 129 7.41 1.27 6.02
N ILE A 130 8.46 0.55 5.64
CA ILE A 130 9.85 1.03 5.79
C ILE A 130 10.04 2.35 5.03
N ALA A 131 9.58 2.41 3.78
CA ALA A 131 9.67 3.63 2.97
C ALA A 131 8.93 4.81 3.61
N ASN A 132 7.74 4.58 4.16
CA ASN A 132 6.94 5.60 4.87
C ASN A 132 7.64 6.08 6.13
N VAL A 133 8.21 5.17 6.94
CA VAL A 133 8.95 5.52 8.16
C VAL A 133 10.19 6.36 7.81
N VAL A 134 10.97 5.94 6.80
CA VAL A 134 12.14 6.69 6.33
C VAL A 134 11.73 8.08 5.83
N ALA A 135 10.70 8.16 4.98
CA ALA A 135 10.21 9.42 4.44
C ALA A 135 9.72 10.37 5.55
N TYR A 136 9.03 9.85 6.56
CA TYR A 136 8.59 10.62 7.73
C TYR A 136 9.77 11.24 8.47
N PHE A 137 10.81 10.46 8.80
CA PHE A 137 11.98 10.98 9.49
C PHE A 137 12.77 11.98 8.64
N MET A 138 12.85 11.79 7.32
CA MET A 138 13.46 12.77 6.42
C MET A 138 12.69 14.09 6.38
N ASP A 139 11.35 14.02 6.35
CA ASP A 139 10.49 15.20 6.34
C ASP A 139 10.60 15.97 7.68
N LEU A 140 10.68 15.27 8.82
CA LEU A 140 10.93 15.90 10.14
C LEU A 140 12.26 16.65 10.19
N ARG A 141 13.35 16.03 9.72
CA ARG A 141 14.69 16.65 9.70
C ARG A 141 14.74 17.89 8.80
N SER A 142 14.01 17.87 7.69
CA SER A 142 13.96 19.00 6.75
C SER A 142 13.16 20.18 7.31
N GLY A 143 12.13 19.90 8.11
CA GLY A 143 11.32 20.93 8.78
C GLY A 143 12.06 21.66 9.91
N SER A 144 12.97 20.99 10.62
CA SER A 144 13.78 21.63 11.68
C SER A 144 14.79 22.64 11.14
N SER A 145 15.29 22.44 9.91
CA SER A 145 16.27 23.34 9.27
C SER A 145 15.67 24.64 8.73
N GLN A 146 14.34 24.79 8.68
CA GLN A 146 13.69 26.03 8.24
C GLN A 146 13.34 26.98 9.41
N VAL A 147 13.55 26.54 10.65
CA VAL A 147 13.23 27.30 11.87
C VAL A 147 14.49 27.80 12.59
N ALA A 148 15.66 27.23 12.27
CA ALA A 148 16.97 27.65 12.75
C ALA A 148 17.60 28.64 11.76
#